data_AF-A0A3L9ID74-F1
#
_entry.id   AF-A0A3L9ID74-F1
#
_cell.length_a   1.000
_cell.length_b   1.000
_cell.length_c   1.000
_cell.angle_alpha   90.00
_cell.angle_beta   90.00
_cell.angle_gamma   90.00
#
_symmetry.space_group_name_H-M   'P 1'
#
loop_
_entity.id
_entity.type
_entity.pdbx_description
1 polymer ?
#
loop_
_entity_poly.entity_id
_entity_poly.type
_entity_poly.pdbx_seq_one_letter_code
_entity_poly.pdbx_strand_id
1 'polypeptide(L)'
;PDMAATIPCSEAWLRRLFLRYTGKTPKEYYLDARLDLALSLLKQQGNSVGEVADTLNFFDSFHFSKAFKHKFGYAPSAVLKNTDQHPTDASPHN
;
A
#
# COMPACT_ATOMS: atom_id res chain seq x y z
N PRO A 1 -38.98 14.88 15.74
CA PRO A 1 -39.26 14.65 14.31
C PRO A 1 -38.07 13.96 13.64
N ASP A 2 -38.31 12.75 13.16
CA ASP A 2 -37.37 11.78 12.58
C ASP A 2 -36.28 12.36 11.67
N MET A 3 -35.03 12.40 12.15
CA MET A 3 -33.84 12.34 11.28
C MET A 3 -33.26 10.92 11.22
N ALA A 4 -34.08 9.93 11.58
CA ALA A 4 -33.73 8.51 11.66
C ALA A 4 -34.48 7.67 10.62
N ALA A 5 -35.04 8.28 9.58
CA ALA A 5 -35.47 7.57 8.38
C ALA A 5 -34.21 7.19 7.59
N THR A 6 -33.59 6.10 8.03
CA THR A 6 -32.70 5.20 7.30
C THR A 6 -32.47 5.64 5.85
N ILE A 7 -31.38 6.38 5.60
CA ILE A 7 -30.93 6.62 4.22
C ILE A 7 -30.71 5.24 3.62
N PRO A 8 -31.44 4.85 2.54
CA PRO A 8 -31.09 3.66 1.79
C PRO A 8 -29.82 4.02 1.01
N CYS A 9 -28.68 3.92 1.70
CA CYS A 9 -27.37 4.08 1.10
C CYS A 9 -27.16 2.87 0.19
N SER A 10 -27.66 2.94 -1.04
CA SER A 10 -27.27 1.98 -2.06
C SER A 10 -25.75 2.04 -2.21
N GLU A 11 -25.13 0.90 -2.50
CA GLU A 11 -23.69 0.81 -2.73
C GLU A 11 -23.22 1.82 -3.79
N ALA A 12 -24.04 2.06 -4.82
CA ALA A 12 -23.78 3.07 -5.84
C ALA A 12 -23.75 4.50 -5.30
N TRP A 13 -24.64 4.86 -4.37
CA TRP A 13 -24.64 6.16 -3.72
C TRP A 13 -23.39 6.34 -2.86
N LEU A 14 -23.04 5.33 -2.06
CA LEU A 14 -21.83 5.36 -1.23
C LEU A 14 -20.56 5.47 -2.08
N ARG A 15 -20.46 4.72 -3.19
CA ARG A 15 -19.33 4.80 -4.13
C ARG A 15 -19.20 6.19 -4.75
N ARG A 16 -20.32 6.81 -5.15
CA ARG A 16 -20.34 8.18 -5.69
C ARG A 16 -19.92 9.21 -4.65
N LEU A 17 -20.41 9.07 -3.42
CA LEU A 17 -20.04 9.96 -2.32
C LEU A 17 -18.55 9.83 -1.97
N PHE A 18 -18.05 8.59 -1.89
CA PHE A 18 -16.65 8.30 -1.62
C PHE A 18 -15.74 8.88 -2.71
N LEU A 19 -16.10 8.70 -3.99
CA LEU A 19 -15.40 9.31 -5.12
C LEU A 19 -15.43 10.83 -5.05
N ARG A 20 -16.57 11.43 -4.68
CA ARG A 20 -16.71 12.88 -4.54
C ARG A 20 -15.79 13.47 -3.47
N TYR A 21 -15.61 12.78 -2.34
CA TYR A 21 -14.79 13.28 -1.24
C TYR A 21 -13.31 12.92 -1.35
N THR A 22 -12.97 11.74 -1.89
CA THR A 22 -11.58 11.26 -1.95
C THR A 22 -10.93 11.40 -3.33
N GLY A 23 -11.72 11.71 -4.37
CA GLY A 23 -11.29 11.71 -5.76
C GLY A 23 -11.00 10.32 -6.34
N LYS A 24 -11.17 9.25 -5.56
CA LYS A 24 -10.86 7.87 -5.94
C LYS A 24 -12.04 6.94 -5.68
N THR A 25 -12.17 5.89 -6.45
CA THR A 25 -13.11 4.82 -6.11
C THR A 25 -12.66 4.12 -4.82
N PRO A 26 -13.57 3.51 -4.03
CA PRO A 26 -13.17 2.79 -2.82
C PRO A 26 -12.09 1.73 -3.05
N LYS A 27 -12.12 1.07 -4.21
CA LYS A 27 -11.12 0.06 -4.61
C LYS A 27 -9.74 0.67 -4.83
N GLU A 28 -9.66 1.81 -5.53
CA GLU A 28 -8.39 2.52 -5.77
C GLU A 28 -7.83 3.07 -4.47
N TYR A 29 -8.68 3.65 -3.62
CA TYR A 29 -8.26 4.14 -2.31
C TYR A 29 -7.72 3.02 -1.43
N TYR A 30 -8.40 1.87 -1.40
CA TYR A 30 -7.92 0.70 -0.67
C TYR A 30 -6.59 0.18 -1.21
N LEU A 31 -6.45 0.10 -2.54
CA LEU A 31 -5.19 -0.30 -3.17
C LEU A 31 -4.06 0.66 -2.80
N ASP A 32 -4.33 1.97 -2.82
CA ASP A 32 -3.37 2.98 -2.43
C ASP A 32 -2.95 2.83 -0.98
N ALA A 33 -3.88 2.74 -0.04
CA ALA A 33 -3.57 2.54 1.37
C ALA A 33 -2.71 1.28 1.59
N ARG A 34 -3.03 0.20 0.85
CA ARG A 34 -2.25 -1.05 0.89
C ARG A 34 -0.83 -0.86 0.36
N LEU A 35 -0.65 -0.08 -0.71
CA LEU A 35 0.67 0.25 -1.26
C LEU A 35 1.49 1.18 -0.33
N ASP A 36 0.84 2.07 0.44
CA ASP A 36 1.54 2.87 1.47
C ASP A 36 2.08 2.00 2.61
N LEU A 37 1.29 1.00 3.02
CA LEU A 37 1.76 0.00 3.97
C LEU A 37 2.94 -0.81 3.38
N ALA A 38 2.87 -1.19 2.11
CA ALA A 38 3.95 -1.87 1.42
C ALA A 38 5.27 -1.08 1.45
N LEU A 39 5.20 0.21 1.16
CA LEU A 39 6.37 1.09 1.22
C LEU A 39 6.95 1.16 2.64
N SER A 40 6.10 1.20 3.65
CA SER A 40 6.52 1.21 5.05
C SER A 40 7.23 -0.08 5.44
N LEU A 41 6.70 -1.24 5.01
CA LEU A 41 7.32 -2.55 5.24
C LEU A 41 8.65 -2.70 4.49
N LEU A 42 8.74 -2.24 3.23
CA LEU A 42 9.98 -2.29 2.45
C LEU A 42 11.09 -1.38 3.02
N LYS A 43 10.73 -0.35 3.79
CA LYS A 43 11.71 0.49 4.48
C LYS A 43 12.23 -0.13 5.78
N GLN A 44 11.53 -1.11 6.33
CA GLN A 44 12.02 -1.88 7.47
C GLN A 44 13.06 -2.88 7.00
N GLN A 45 14.17 -3.00 7.73
CA GLN A 45 15.23 -3.96 7.41
C GLN A 45 14.71 -5.40 7.47
N GLY A 46 15.20 -6.25 6.56
CA GLY A 46 14.92 -7.68 6.54
C GLY A 46 13.72 -8.13 5.72
N ASN A 47 12.90 -7.21 5.18
CA ASN A 47 11.77 -7.57 4.32
C ASN A 47 12.17 -7.60 2.84
N SER A 48 11.90 -8.71 2.15
CA SER A 48 12.04 -8.82 0.70
C SER A 48 10.79 -8.33 -0.04
N VAL A 49 10.94 -8.01 -1.34
CA VAL A 49 9.80 -7.64 -2.21
C VAL A 49 8.74 -8.74 -2.25
N GLY A 50 9.16 -10.01 -2.24
CA GLY A 50 8.27 -11.17 -2.25
C GLY A 50 7.47 -11.29 -0.97
N GLU A 51 8.13 -11.23 0.19
CA GLU A 51 7.46 -11.32 1.50
C GLU A 51 6.45 -10.20 1.71
N VAL A 52 6.77 -8.97 1.27
CA VAL A 52 5.82 -7.84 1.35
C VAL A 52 4.62 -8.05 0.42
N ALA A 53 4.84 -8.58 -0.80
CA ALA A 53 3.75 -8.88 -1.72
C ALA A 53 2.81 -9.94 -1.13
N ASP A 54 3.36 -10.99 -0.52
CA ASP A 54 2.61 -12.08 0.11
C ASP A 54 1.85 -11.59 1.35
N THR A 55 2.53 -10.84 2.23
CA THR A 55 1.93 -10.23 3.45
C THR A 55 0.74 -9.34 3.13
N LEU A 56 0.78 -8.64 1.99
CA LEU A 56 -0.29 -7.76 1.55
C LEU A 56 -1.30 -8.44 0.61
N ASN A 57 -1.22 -9.76 0.48
CA ASN A 57 -2.16 -10.57 -0.27
C ASN A 57 -2.25 -10.13 -1.76
N PHE A 58 -1.11 -9.79 -2.36
CA PHE A 58 -1.03 -9.67 -3.82
C PHE A 58 -0.96 -11.06 -4.45
N PHE A 59 -1.60 -11.21 -5.62
CA PHE A 59 -1.64 -12.49 -6.32
C PHE A 59 -0.26 -12.97 -6.76
N ASP A 60 0.57 -12.02 -7.20
CA ASP A 60 1.98 -12.26 -7.51
C ASP A 60 2.80 -10.96 -7.35
N SER A 61 4.12 -11.13 -7.35
CA SER A 61 5.08 -10.04 -7.28
C SER A 61 5.05 -9.10 -8.50
N PHE A 62 4.55 -9.54 -9.65
CA PHE A 62 4.47 -8.74 -10.86
C PHE A 62 3.33 -7.71 -10.78
N HIS A 63 2.14 -8.15 -10.37
CA HIS A 63 0.98 -7.31 -10.09
C HIS A 63 1.30 -6.30 -8.98
N PHE A 64 1.96 -6.75 -7.91
CA PHE A 64 2.47 -5.85 -6.88
C PHE A 64 3.40 -4.79 -7.45
N SER A 65 4.45 -5.21 -8.16
CA SER A 65 5.47 -4.29 -8.71
C SER A 65 4.87 -3.28 -9.68
N LYS A 66 3.92 -3.71 -10.52
CA LYS A 66 3.22 -2.83 -11.46
C LYS A 66 2.35 -1.80 -10.73
N ALA A 67 1.59 -2.22 -9.73
CA ALA A 67 0.75 -1.32 -8.93
C ALA A 67 1.60 -0.34 -8.10
N PHE A 68 2.67 -0.83 -7.49
CA PHE A 68 3.63 -0.03 -6.73
C PHE A 68 4.29 1.04 -7.60
N LYS A 69 4.80 0.65 -8.79
CA LYS A 69 5.40 1.58 -9.74
C LYS A 69 4.39 2.60 -10.26
N HIS A 70 3.14 2.20 -10.49
CA HIS A 70 2.10 3.13 -10.91
C HIS A 70 1.84 4.22 -9.86
N LYS A 71 1.90 3.87 -8.57
CA LYS A 71 1.67 4.82 -7.47
C LYS A 71 2.89 5.70 -7.17
N PHE A 72 4.07 5.10 -7.02
CA PHE A 72 5.28 5.78 -6.51
C PHE A 72 6.25 6.21 -7.62
N GLY A 73 6.06 5.76 -8.87
CA GLY A 73 6.91 6.10 -10.00
C GLY A 73 8.16 5.21 -10.18
N TYR A 74 8.48 4.37 -9.19
CA TYR A 74 9.65 3.48 -9.21
C TYR A 74 9.31 2.07 -8.72
N ALA A 75 10.19 1.10 -9.00
CA ALA A 75 9.99 -0.30 -8.62
C ALA A 75 10.22 -0.52 -7.11
N PRO A 76 9.52 -1.47 -6.46
CA PRO A 76 9.69 -1.75 -5.03
C PRO A 76 11.14 -2.15 -4.67
N SER A 77 11.87 -2.80 -5.58
CA SER A 77 13.29 -3.13 -5.39
C SER A 77 14.21 -1.92 -5.27
N ALA A 78 13.82 -0.74 -5.78
CA ALA A 78 14.58 0.49 -5.60
C ALA A 78 14.54 1.00 -4.15
N VAL A 79 13.49 0.64 -3.38
CA VAL A 79 13.41 0.98 -1.95
C VAL A 79 14.48 0.23 -1.18
N LEU A 80 14.63 -1.08 -1.42
CA LEU A 80 15.57 -1.94 -0.71
C LEU A 80 17.03 -1.53 -0.96
N LYS A 81 17.38 -1.18 -2.19
CA LYS A 81 18.73 -0.71 -2.55
C LYS A 81 19.17 0.54 -1.77
N ASN A 82 18.23 1.38 -1.34
CA ASN A 82 18.52 2.57 -0.55
C ASN A 82 18.70 2.26 0.94
N THR A 83 18.18 1.13 1.41
CA THR A 83 18.36 0.67 2.80
C THR A 83 19.71 -0.02 3.00
N ASP A 84 20.30 -0.60 1.95
CA ASP A 84 21.61 -1.27 1.97
C ASP A 84 22.82 -0.32 2.13
N GLN A 85 22.62 1.01 2.17
CA GLN A 85 23.70 2.00 2.37
C GLN A 85 23.77 2.56 3.80
N HIS A 86 23.57 1.73 4.82
CA HIS A 86 24.00 2.04 6.17
C HIS A 86 25.29 1.27 6.48
N PRO A 87 26.38 1.95 6.88
CA PRO A 87 27.58 1.25 7.34
C PRO A 87 27.20 0.56 8.65
N THR A 88 27.02 -0.75 8.62
CA THR A 88 27.12 -1.59 9.82
C THR A 88 28.60 -1.65 10.22
N ASP A 89 29.12 -0.50 10.64
CA ASP A 89 30.42 -0.38 11.28
C ASP A 89 30.21 -0.71 12.76
N ALA A 90 30.14 -2.00 13.07
CA ALA A 90 30.38 -2.59 14.38
C ALA A 90 30.53 -4.10 14.23
N SER A 91 31.75 -4.49 13.90
CA SER A 91 32.26 -5.87 13.98
C SER A 91 32.46 -6.28 15.46
N PRO A 92 32.93 -7.51 15.71
CA PRO A 92 32.25 -8.58 16.43
C PRO A 92 32.46 -8.56 17.96
N HIS A 93 31.54 -9.19 18.71
CA HIS A 93 31.82 -9.60 20.09
C HIS A 93 31.89 -11.12 20.20
N ASN A 94 33.14 -11.58 20.35
CA ASN A 94 33.66 -12.72 21.12
C ASN A 94 32.79 -13.96 21.31
#